data_AF-A0A831KGE7-F1
#
_entry.id   AF-A0A831KGE7-F1
#
_cell.length_a   1.000
_cell.length_b   1.000
_cell.length_c   1.000
_cell.angle_alpha   90.00
_cell.angle_beta   90.00
_cell.angle_gamma   90.00
#
_symmetry.space_group_name_H-M   'P 1'
#
loop_
_entity.id
_entity.type
_entity.pdbx_description
1 polymer ?
#
loop_
_entity_poly.entity_id
_entity_poly.type
_entity_poly.pdbx_seq_one_letter_code
_entity_poly.pdbx_strand_id
1 'polypeptide(L)'
;MAEVEVGKIRRKPLTAIVLSLIMPGLGHIYCGRIVKGIILAFLSSIFIPVIFGALSVSHSSVRIAVIITALFASIVIWLIAVIDSWYTAKHTTDSYILKDYNKWYVYIILILMSTGNSTQIAFNVRSTLVEAFRVPVASNYPTIVPGDRILANKLAYKNSDPQRGDLIVFLNPENRRINFLKRVVAIAGDTVEIKDGELYVNDQKLPRRKLPPSTLADIRAEI
;
A
#
# COMPACT_ATOMS: atom_id res chain seq x y z
N MET A 1 -44.50 39.18 -6.36
CA MET A 1 -43.16 38.61 -6.15
C MET A 1 -43.15 38.02 -4.76
N ALA A 2 -43.26 36.69 -4.62
CA ALA A 2 -43.29 36.04 -3.32
C ALA A 2 -41.85 35.92 -2.79
N GLU A 3 -41.54 36.63 -1.71
CA GLU A 3 -40.35 36.34 -0.92
C GLU A 3 -40.48 34.90 -0.41
N VAL A 4 -39.67 34.01 -0.98
CA VAL A 4 -39.50 32.65 -0.46
C VAL A 4 -38.92 32.81 0.94
N GLU A 5 -39.73 32.54 1.98
CA GLU A 5 -39.26 32.45 3.36
C GLU A 5 -38.11 31.43 3.41
N VAL A 6 -36.87 31.93 3.40
CA VAL A 6 -35.70 31.06 3.55
C VAL A 6 -35.71 30.59 4.99
N GLY A 7 -36.25 29.39 5.21
CA GLY A 7 -36.33 28.73 6.51
C GLY A 7 -34.96 28.77 7.18
N LYS A 8 -34.87 29.51 8.29
CA LYS A 8 -33.68 29.57 9.15
C LYS A 8 -33.56 28.24 9.87
N ILE A 9 -32.52 27.46 9.56
CA ILE A 9 -32.31 26.13 10.14
C ILE A 9 -31.12 26.18 11.09
N ARG A 10 -31.35 25.77 12.34
CA ARG A 10 -30.29 25.56 13.34
C ARG A 10 -29.40 24.39 12.94
N ARG A 11 -28.08 24.61 12.89
CA ARG A 11 -27.08 23.57 12.58
C ARG A 11 -26.82 22.71 13.83
N LYS A 12 -26.91 21.39 13.69
CA LYS A 12 -26.68 20.47 14.80
C LYS A 12 -25.16 20.18 14.93
N PRO A 13 -24.57 20.28 16.13
CA PRO A 13 -23.15 20.01 16.32
C PRO A 13 -22.80 18.54 16.06
N LEU A 14 -23.71 17.61 16.39
CA LEU A 14 -23.52 16.18 16.14
C LEU A 14 -23.40 15.88 14.64
N THR A 15 -24.21 16.51 13.79
CA THR A 15 -24.11 16.30 12.33
C THR A 15 -22.81 16.86 11.77
N ALA A 16 -22.31 17.97 12.31
CA ALA A 16 -21.01 18.52 11.91
C ALA A 16 -19.85 17.59 12.29
N ILE A 17 -19.89 16.97 13.48
CA ILE A 17 -18.90 15.98 13.90
C ILE A 17 -18.94 14.76 12.98
N VAL A 18 -20.13 14.18 12.76
CA VAL A 18 -20.28 12.97 11.92
C VAL A 18 -19.77 13.23 10.49
N LEU A 19 -20.07 14.40 9.93
CA LEU A 19 -19.56 14.78 8.61
C LEU A 19 -18.02 14.93 8.61
N SER A 20 -17.44 15.58 9.62
CA SER A 20 -15.98 15.68 9.74
C SER A 20 -15.29 14.34 10.02
N LEU A 21 -15.98 13.39 10.64
CA LEU A 21 -15.47 12.03 10.89
C LEU A 21 -15.29 11.26 9.58
N ILE A 22 -16.25 11.41 8.65
CA ILE A 22 -16.22 10.80 7.32
C ILE A 22 -15.07 11.40 6.49
N MET A 23 -14.96 12.72 6.48
CA MET A 23 -13.89 13.43 5.78
C MET A 23 -13.58 14.75 6.48
N PRO A 24 -12.30 15.00 6.85
CA PRO A 24 -11.88 16.28 7.39
C PRO A 24 -12.38 17.45 6.53
N GLY A 25 -13.11 18.37 7.16
CA GLY A 25 -13.62 19.58 6.52
C GLY A 25 -15.09 19.56 6.11
N LEU A 26 -15.77 18.41 5.99
CA LEU A 26 -17.20 18.40 5.64
C LEU A 26 -18.09 19.06 6.72
N GLY A 27 -17.72 18.92 7.99
CA GLY A 27 -18.43 19.60 9.08
C GLY A 27 -18.35 21.13 8.99
N HIS A 28 -17.24 21.66 8.46
CA HIS A 28 -17.08 23.10 8.20
C HIS A 28 -17.92 23.57 7.01
N ILE A 29 -18.03 22.75 5.96
CA ILE A 29 -18.92 23.02 4.82
C ILE A 29 -20.37 23.06 5.29
N TYR A 30 -20.79 22.12 6.14
CA TYR A 30 -22.12 22.10 6.75
C TYR A 30 -22.44 23.37 7.56
N CYS A 31 -21.44 23.95 8.22
CA CYS A 31 -21.58 25.21 8.94
C CYS A 31 -21.41 26.45 8.04
N GLY A 32 -21.28 26.30 6.72
CA GLY A 32 -21.16 27.40 5.75
C GLY A 32 -19.77 28.01 5.60
N ARG A 33 -18.73 27.32 6.06
CA ARG A 33 -17.31 27.71 5.91
C ARG A 33 -16.60 26.81 4.89
N ILE A 34 -17.01 26.94 3.62
CA ILE A 34 -16.49 26.09 2.54
C ILE A 34 -14.97 26.15 2.36
N VAL A 35 -14.38 27.35 2.44
CA VAL A 35 -12.93 27.55 2.27
C VAL A 35 -12.15 26.76 3.32
N LYS A 36 -12.55 26.84 4.60
CA LYS A 36 -11.91 26.06 5.68
C LYS A 36 -12.06 24.56 5.45
N GLY A 37 -13.23 24.12 5.01
CA GLY A 37 -13.49 22.71 4.73
C GLY A 37 -12.60 22.16 3.62
N ILE A 38 -12.46 22.90 2.52
CA ILE A 38 -11.60 22.51 1.39
C ILE A 38 -10.12 22.49 1.82
N ILE A 39 -9.64 23.49 2.56
CA ILE A 39 -8.26 23.53 3.05
C ILE A 39 -7.94 22.33 3.93
N LEU A 40 -8.82 21.99 4.88
CA LEU A 40 -8.61 20.83 5.76
C LEU A 40 -8.64 19.50 4.98
N ALA A 41 -9.50 19.39 3.96
CA ALA A 41 -9.54 18.24 3.09
C ALA A 41 -8.20 18.04 2.36
N PHE A 42 -7.67 19.09 1.73
CA PHE A 42 -6.37 19.04 1.05
C PHE A 42 -5.21 18.80 2.01
N LEU A 43 -5.21 19.44 3.18
CA LEU A 43 -4.13 19.25 4.16
C LEU A 43 -4.07 17.81 4.66
N SER A 44 -5.23 17.17 4.88
CA SER A 44 -5.30 15.78 5.30
C SER A 44 -4.88 14.79 4.21
N SER A 45 -5.07 15.14 2.92
CA SER A 45 -4.76 14.24 1.81
C SER A 45 -3.26 14.14 1.50
N ILE A 46 -2.44 15.13 1.89
CA ILE A 46 -0.99 15.16 1.65
C ILE A 46 -0.25 14.01 2.35
N PHE A 47 -0.76 13.49 3.46
CA PHE A 47 -0.12 12.40 4.19
C PHE A 47 -0.14 11.08 3.42
N ILE A 48 -1.15 10.86 2.57
CA ILE A 48 -1.28 9.63 1.77
C ILE A 48 -0.09 9.44 0.81
N PRO A 49 0.25 10.40 -0.09
CA PRO A 49 1.41 10.26 -0.96
C PRO A 49 2.74 10.28 -0.20
N VAL A 50 2.84 10.93 0.96
CA VAL A 50 4.05 10.91 1.79
C VAL A 50 4.30 9.52 2.37
N ILE A 51 3.28 8.90 2.98
CA ILE A 51 3.36 7.53 3.51
C ILE A 51 3.68 6.55 2.37
N PHE A 52 3.04 6.73 1.21
CA PHE A 52 3.29 5.87 0.07
C PHE A 52 4.67 6.04 -0.57
N GLY A 53 5.12 7.28 -0.75
CA GLY A 53 6.46 7.59 -1.23
C GLY A 53 7.53 6.99 -0.32
N ALA A 54 7.33 7.08 1.00
CA ALA A 54 8.20 6.42 1.97
C ALA A 54 8.20 4.88 1.80
N LEU A 55 7.06 4.25 1.50
CA LEU A 55 6.98 2.81 1.22
C LEU A 55 7.70 2.38 -0.07
N SER A 56 7.78 3.25 -1.09
CA SER A 56 8.40 2.97 -2.39
C SER A 56 9.94 3.06 -2.38
N VAL A 57 10.52 3.77 -1.42
CA VAL A 57 11.98 3.98 -1.30
C VAL A 57 12.64 2.80 -0.55
N SER A 58 13.90 2.51 -0.91
CA SER A 58 14.73 1.40 -0.42
C SER A 58 14.83 1.30 1.12
N HIS A 59 15.20 0.11 1.60
CA HIS A 59 15.11 -0.32 3.00
C HIS A 59 16.10 0.45 3.89
N SER A 60 15.63 1.51 4.54
CA SER A 60 16.36 2.25 5.57
C SER A 60 15.50 2.35 6.84
N SER A 61 16.14 2.27 8.01
CA SER A 61 15.49 2.46 9.32
C SER A 61 14.72 3.78 9.42
N VAL A 62 15.15 4.80 8.65
CA VAL A 62 14.50 6.12 8.56
C VAL A 62 13.07 6.03 8.00
N ARG A 63 12.77 5.06 7.12
CA ARG A 63 11.45 4.89 6.51
C ARG A 63 10.34 4.67 7.54
N ILE A 64 10.60 3.80 8.52
CA ILE A 64 9.60 3.42 9.53
C ILE A 64 9.27 4.64 10.39
N ALA A 65 10.29 5.41 10.78
CA ALA A 65 10.11 6.65 11.54
C ALA A 65 9.29 7.69 10.76
N VAL A 66 9.55 7.86 9.46
CA VAL A 66 8.77 8.77 8.59
C VAL A 66 7.31 8.35 8.50
N ILE A 67 7.03 7.06 8.30
CA ILE A 67 5.65 6.54 8.22
C ILE A 67 4.91 6.76 9.54
N ILE A 68 5.53 6.43 10.68
CA ILE A 68 4.91 6.59 12.00
C ILE A 68 4.63 8.07 12.28
N THR A 69 5.58 8.95 11.97
CA THR A 69 5.43 10.40 12.18
C THR A 69 4.32 10.97 11.29
N ALA A 70 4.26 10.56 10.03
CA ALA A 70 3.20 10.96 9.09
C ALA A 70 1.82 10.46 9.54
N LEU A 71 1.70 9.22 10.01
CA LEU A 71 0.46 8.68 10.56
C LEU A 71 0.02 9.45 11.80
N PHE A 72 0.93 9.69 12.74
CA PHE A 72 0.63 10.46 13.95
C PHE A 72 0.15 11.88 13.61
N ALA A 73 0.89 12.60 12.75
CA ALA A 73 0.50 13.93 12.30
C ALA A 73 -0.87 13.94 11.59
N SER A 74 -1.16 12.92 10.78
CA SER A 74 -2.46 12.80 10.11
C SER A 74 -3.63 12.61 11.10
N ILE A 75 -3.44 11.81 12.15
CA ILE A 75 -4.43 11.59 13.21
C ILE A 75 -4.64 12.87 14.01
N VAL A 76 -3.57 13.59 14.35
CA VAL A 76 -3.65 14.86 15.07
C VAL A 76 -4.44 15.89 14.27
N ILE A 77 -4.14 16.05 12.98
CA ILE A 77 -4.88 16.98 12.10
C ILE A 77 -6.35 16.58 11.96
N TRP A 78 -6.64 15.29 11.87
CA TRP A 78 -8.01 14.77 11.82
C TRP A 78 -8.79 15.11 13.11
N LEU A 79 -8.19 14.89 14.28
CA LEU A 79 -8.80 15.24 15.57
C LEU A 79 -9.03 16.76 15.70
N ILE A 80 -8.05 17.58 15.30
CA ILE A 80 -8.19 19.04 15.29
C ILE A 80 -9.36 19.46 14.38
N ALA A 81 -9.49 18.86 13.20
CA ALA A 81 -10.59 19.17 12.28
C ALA A 81 -11.97 18.80 12.85
N VAL A 82 -12.07 17.68 13.60
CA VAL A 82 -13.31 17.27 14.28
C VAL A 82 -13.66 18.23 15.41
N ILE A 83 -12.69 18.62 16.22
CA ILE A 83 -12.90 19.56 17.34
C ILE A 83 -13.27 20.95 16.82
N ASP A 84 -12.58 21.44 15.79
CA ASP A 84 -12.86 22.76 15.19
C ASP A 84 -14.23 22.80 14.48
N SER A 85 -14.68 21.68 13.90
CA SER A 85 -16.02 21.61 13.30
C SER A 85 -17.12 21.63 14.36
N TRP A 86 -16.93 20.95 15.50
CA TRP A 86 -17.83 21.05 16.64
C TRP A 86 -17.88 22.47 17.21
N TYR A 87 -16.72 23.08 17.42
CA TYR A 87 -16.61 24.45 17.91
C TYR A 87 -17.32 25.43 16.97
N THR A 88 -17.09 25.31 15.66
CA THR A 88 -17.75 26.13 14.65
C THR A 88 -19.26 25.93 14.64
N ALA A 89 -19.74 24.69 14.76
CA ALA A 89 -21.17 24.39 14.77
C ALA A 89 -21.87 24.98 16.00
N LYS A 90 -21.24 24.93 17.18
CA LYS A 90 -21.78 25.51 18.42
C LYS A 90 -21.89 27.04 18.36
N HIS A 91 -21.00 27.70 17.62
CA HIS A 91 -20.98 29.16 17.44
C HIS A 91 -21.70 29.64 16.17
N THR A 92 -22.33 28.73 15.41
CA THR A 92 -23.13 29.11 14.25
C THR A 92 -24.52 29.52 14.73
N THR A 93 -24.86 30.81 14.56
CA THR A 93 -26.10 31.44 15.02
C THR A 93 -27.35 30.70 14.53
N ASP A 94 -28.42 30.69 15.33
CA ASP A 94 -29.68 29.99 15.05
C ASP A 94 -30.38 30.42 13.74
N SER A 95 -29.93 31.51 13.12
CA SER A 95 -30.44 32.09 11.87
C SER A 95 -29.57 31.78 10.64
N TYR A 96 -29.07 30.55 10.50
CA TYR A 96 -28.26 30.16 9.35
C TYR A 96 -29.09 30.06 8.05
N ILE A 97 -28.63 30.76 7.01
CA ILE A 97 -29.20 30.73 5.65
C ILE A 97 -28.50 29.65 4.83
N LEU A 98 -29.29 28.73 4.25
CA LEU A 98 -28.79 27.67 3.37
C LEU A 98 -28.13 28.28 2.13
N LYS A 99 -26.83 28.00 1.95
CA LYS A 99 -26.09 28.30 0.73
C LYS A 99 -26.27 27.16 -0.30
N ASP A 100 -26.13 27.48 -1.59
CA ASP A 100 -26.38 26.54 -2.70
C ASP A 100 -25.56 25.25 -2.65
N TYR A 101 -24.38 25.29 -2.05
CA TYR A 101 -23.49 24.14 -1.91
C TYR A 101 -23.88 23.17 -0.78
N ASN A 102 -24.89 23.48 0.03
CA ASN A 102 -25.34 22.59 1.12
C ASN A 102 -26.24 21.44 0.66
N LYS A 103 -26.29 21.17 -0.64
CA LYS A 103 -27.08 20.08 -1.22
C LYS A 103 -26.34 18.76 -1.04
N TRP A 104 -27.09 17.69 -0.76
CA TRP A 104 -26.56 16.37 -0.44
C TRP A 104 -25.56 15.83 -1.48
N TYR A 105 -25.79 16.10 -2.77
CA TYR A 105 -24.91 15.65 -3.85
C TYR A 105 -23.52 16.29 -3.81
N VAL A 106 -23.38 17.52 -3.27
CA VAL A 106 -22.07 18.19 -3.14
C VAL A 106 -21.19 17.43 -2.15
N TYR A 107 -21.78 16.95 -1.04
CA TYR A 107 -21.06 16.14 -0.06
C TYR A 107 -20.62 14.80 -0.67
N ILE A 108 -21.48 14.15 -1.45
CA ILE A 108 -21.14 12.88 -2.12
C ILE A 108 -20.01 13.09 -3.14
N ILE A 109 -20.09 14.14 -3.98
CA ILE A 109 -19.04 14.44 -4.96
C ILE A 109 -17.70 14.70 -4.24
N LEU A 110 -17.69 15.48 -3.15
CA LEU A 110 -16.47 15.74 -2.39
C LEU A 110 -15.88 14.48 -1.76
N ILE A 111 -16.73 13.61 -1.20
CA ILE A 111 -16.29 12.30 -0.67
C ILE A 111 -15.68 11.47 -1.80
N LEU A 112 -16.37 11.32 -2.94
CA LEU A 112 -15.88 10.55 -4.08
C LEU A 112 -14.56 11.11 -4.64
N MET A 113 -14.42 12.43 -4.76
CA MET A 113 -13.17 13.06 -5.17
C MET A 113 -12.04 12.83 -4.15
N SER A 114 -12.35 12.82 -2.85
CA SER A 114 -11.36 12.56 -1.80
C SER A 114 -10.93 11.09 -1.76
N THR A 115 -11.89 10.16 -1.72
CA THR A 115 -11.63 8.71 -1.60
C THR A 115 -11.16 8.06 -2.90
N GLY A 116 -11.57 8.60 -4.06
CA GLY A 116 -11.21 8.05 -5.38
C GLY A 116 -9.71 8.09 -5.68
N ASN A 117 -9.02 9.11 -5.15
CA ASN A 117 -7.55 9.20 -5.24
C ASN A 117 -6.86 8.09 -4.42
N SER A 118 -7.40 7.74 -3.26
CA SER A 118 -6.82 6.71 -2.38
C SER A 118 -6.91 5.31 -2.98
N THR A 119 -8.03 4.97 -3.64
CA THR A 119 -8.22 3.66 -4.27
C THR A 119 -7.29 3.43 -5.46
N GLN A 120 -7.04 4.47 -6.26
CA GLN A 120 -6.12 4.36 -7.40
C GLN A 120 -4.68 4.13 -6.94
N ILE A 121 -4.25 4.78 -5.86
CA ILE A 121 -2.91 4.54 -5.29
C ILE A 121 -2.84 3.09 -4.79
N ALA A 122 -3.82 2.61 -4.01
CA ALA A 122 -3.85 1.25 -3.46
C ALA A 122 -3.75 0.15 -4.53
N PHE A 123 -4.48 0.27 -5.65
CA PHE A 123 -4.41 -0.70 -6.76
C PHE A 123 -3.03 -0.72 -7.43
N ASN A 124 -2.36 0.43 -7.57
CA ASN A 124 -1.01 0.51 -8.13
C ASN A 124 0.07 -0.09 -7.18
N VAL A 125 -0.19 -0.15 -5.87
CA VAL A 125 0.77 -0.69 -4.88
C VAL A 125 0.86 -2.22 -4.92
N ARG A 126 -0.29 -2.90 -5.00
CA ARG A 126 -0.34 -4.37 -4.87
C ARG A 126 0.40 -5.09 -6.01
N SER A 127 0.48 -4.49 -7.19
CA SER A 127 1.21 -5.07 -8.33
C SER A 127 2.73 -5.00 -8.19
N THR A 128 3.25 -4.07 -7.36
CA THR A 128 4.64 -3.62 -7.47
C THR A 128 5.58 -4.14 -6.36
N LEU A 129 5.09 -4.42 -5.16
CA LEU A 129 5.97 -4.72 -4.00
C LEU A 129 6.20 -6.22 -3.77
N VAL A 130 5.11 -6.98 -3.57
CA VAL A 130 5.18 -8.39 -3.17
C VAL A 130 4.18 -9.19 -3.98
N GLU A 131 4.65 -10.29 -4.57
CA GLU A 131 3.79 -11.25 -5.24
C GLU A 131 3.88 -12.61 -4.57
N ALA A 132 2.71 -13.24 -4.36
CA ALA A 132 2.62 -14.57 -3.79
C ALA A 132 2.62 -15.60 -4.92
N PHE A 133 3.56 -16.53 -4.90
CA PHE A 133 3.62 -17.66 -5.83
C PHE A 133 3.36 -18.97 -5.10
N ARG A 134 2.63 -19.88 -5.76
CA ARG A 134 2.51 -21.28 -5.33
C ARG A 134 3.53 -22.10 -6.11
N VAL A 135 4.31 -22.94 -5.44
CA VAL A 135 5.33 -23.77 -6.07
C VAL A 135 4.74 -25.15 -6.37
N PRO A 136 4.49 -25.51 -7.65
CA PRO A 136 3.86 -26.78 -8.00
C PRO A 136 4.85 -27.96 -8.05
N VAL A 137 6.16 -27.69 -8.17
CA VAL A 137 7.18 -28.71 -8.45
C VAL A 137 8.32 -28.72 -7.41
N ALA A 138 8.80 -29.92 -7.09
CA ALA A 138 9.84 -30.17 -6.09
C ALA A 138 11.28 -29.82 -6.54
N SER A 139 11.45 -28.75 -7.32
CA SER A 139 12.75 -28.40 -7.91
C SER A 139 13.75 -27.77 -6.94
N ASN A 140 13.28 -27.29 -5.78
CA ASN A 140 14.10 -26.72 -4.71
C ASN A 140 14.01 -27.56 -3.42
N TYR A 141 13.61 -28.84 -3.53
CA TYR A 141 13.56 -29.74 -2.38
C TYR A 141 14.96 -29.96 -1.78
N PRO A 142 15.12 -30.05 -0.44
CA PRO A 142 14.10 -29.97 0.61
C PRO A 142 13.83 -28.55 1.11
N THR A 143 14.41 -27.52 0.50
CA THR A 143 14.22 -26.14 0.96
C THR A 143 12.78 -25.69 0.75
N ILE A 144 12.15 -26.13 -0.34
CA ILE A 144 10.76 -25.79 -0.70
C ILE A 144 10.05 -27.07 -1.14
N VAL A 145 8.88 -27.31 -0.54
CA VAL A 145 8.04 -28.48 -0.77
C VAL A 145 6.93 -28.10 -1.77
N PRO A 146 6.52 -29.02 -2.67
CA PRO A 146 5.36 -28.80 -3.51
C PRO A 146 4.13 -28.38 -2.70
N GLY A 147 3.46 -27.32 -3.12
CA GLY A 147 2.31 -26.75 -2.42
C GLY A 147 2.64 -25.54 -1.55
N ASP A 148 3.92 -25.29 -1.25
CA ASP A 148 4.34 -24.11 -0.50
C ASP A 148 3.98 -22.81 -1.20
N ARG A 149 3.66 -21.80 -0.38
CA ARG A 149 3.43 -20.42 -0.81
C ARG A 149 4.64 -19.57 -0.45
N ILE A 150 5.24 -18.94 -1.43
CA ILE A 150 6.36 -18.03 -1.25
C ILE A 150 5.95 -16.60 -1.58
N LEU A 151 6.50 -15.65 -0.84
CA LEU A 151 6.34 -14.23 -1.10
C LEU A 151 7.63 -13.71 -1.75
N ALA A 152 7.53 -13.27 -2.99
CA ALA A 152 8.66 -12.72 -3.73
C ALA A 152 8.64 -11.18 -3.64
N ASN A 153 9.79 -10.59 -3.30
CA ASN A 153 9.99 -9.15 -3.33
C ASN A 153 10.43 -8.72 -4.74
N LYS A 154 9.55 -8.03 -5.47
CA LYS A 154 9.84 -7.56 -6.84
C LYS A 154 10.84 -6.41 -6.89
N LEU A 155 11.06 -5.71 -5.77
CA LEU A 155 11.97 -4.58 -5.69
C LEU A 155 13.39 -4.96 -5.27
N ALA A 156 13.64 -6.23 -4.93
CA ALA A 156 14.92 -6.70 -4.40
C ALA A 156 16.11 -6.36 -5.33
N TYR A 157 15.89 -6.38 -6.65
CA TYR A 157 16.93 -6.14 -7.65
C TYR A 157 16.70 -4.88 -8.49
N LYS A 158 15.95 -3.90 -7.96
CA LYS A 158 15.71 -2.63 -8.68
C LYS A 158 16.97 -1.75 -8.74
N ASN A 159 17.76 -1.74 -7.66
CA ASN A 159 18.95 -0.90 -7.50
C ASN A 159 20.21 -1.72 -7.13
N SER A 160 20.12 -3.05 -7.19
CA SER A 160 21.18 -3.96 -6.77
C SER A 160 21.14 -5.22 -7.61
N ASP A 161 22.32 -5.77 -7.91
CA ASP A 161 22.42 -7.01 -8.65
C ASP A 161 22.15 -8.23 -7.77
N PRO A 162 21.68 -9.35 -8.36
CA PRO A 162 21.56 -10.63 -7.66
C PRO A 162 22.89 -11.08 -7.07
N GLN A 163 22.83 -11.65 -5.86
CA GLN A 163 24.01 -12.15 -5.17
C GLN A 163 24.04 -13.69 -5.18
N ARG A 164 25.25 -14.25 -5.08
CA ARG A 164 25.41 -15.70 -4.95
C ARG A 164 24.66 -16.20 -3.72
N GLY A 165 23.87 -17.25 -3.91
CA GLY A 165 23.02 -17.84 -2.88
C GLY A 165 21.58 -17.34 -2.85
N ASP A 166 21.25 -16.26 -3.55
CA ASP A 166 19.88 -15.74 -3.61
C ASP A 166 18.91 -16.73 -4.26
N LEU A 167 17.67 -16.76 -3.77
CA LEU A 167 16.58 -17.53 -4.39
C LEU A 167 15.69 -16.57 -5.18
N ILE A 168 15.70 -16.71 -6.51
CA ILE A 168 15.06 -15.77 -7.42
C ILE A 168 13.94 -16.41 -8.22
N VAL A 169 12.89 -15.63 -8.47
CA VAL A 169 11.83 -15.94 -9.43
C VAL A 169 12.12 -15.18 -10.71
N PHE A 170 12.21 -15.88 -11.84
CA PHE A 170 12.41 -15.27 -13.15
C PHE A 170 11.51 -15.92 -14.21
N LEU A 171 11.26 -15.18 -15.29
CA LEU A 171 10.47 -15.67 -16.42
C LEU A 171 11.30 -16.68 -17.20
N ASN A 172 10.72 -17.83 -17.54
CA ASN A 172 11.38 -18.80 -18.41
C ASN A 172 11.71 -18.13 -19.77
N PRO A 173 12.98 -18.16 -20.23
CA PRO A 173 13.38 -17.59 -21.52
C PRO A 173 12.59 -18.14 -22.71
N GLU A 174 12.21 -19.42 -22.68
CA GLU A 174 11.47 -20.08 -23.76
C GLU A 174 9.97 -19.76 -23.74
N ASN A 175 9.39 -19.65 -22.54
CA ASN A 175 7.98 -19.37 -22.36
C ASN A 175 7.75 -18.42 -21.17
N ARG A 176 7.59 -17.13 -21.49
CA ARG A 176 7.37 -16.07 -20.50
C ARG A 176 6.03 -16.16 -19.76
N ARG A 177 5.19 -17.17 -20.02
CA ARG A 177 3.99 -17.46 -19.22
C ARG A 177 4.30 -18.30 -17.98
N ILE A 178 5.51 -18.85 -17.86
CA ILE A 178 5.92 -19.74 -16.78
C ILE A 178 7.04 -19.07 -15.98
N ASN A 179 6.86 -19.01 -14.67
CA ASN A 179 7.88 -18.54 -13.73
C ASN A 179 8.72 -19.71 -13.21
N PHE A 180 10.03 -19.53 -13.13
CA PHE A 180 10.95 -20.46 -12.49
C PHE A 180 11.51 -19.90 -11.20
N LEU A 181 11.65 -20.78 -10.21
CA LEU A 181 12.28 -20.50 -8.93
C LEU A 181 13.61 -21.26 -8.87
N LYS A 182 14.73 -20.54 -8.82
CA LYS A 182 16.07 -21.15 -8.77
C LYS A 182 16.98 -20.35 -7.83
N ARG A 183 18.07 -21.00 -7.39
CA ARG A 183 19.11 -20.36 -6.61
C ARG A 183 20.22 -19.83 -7.53
N VAL A 184 20.67 -18.61 -7.28
CA VAL A 184 21.82 -17.99 -7.96
C VAL A 184 23.10 -18.67 -7.47
N VAL A 185 23.83 -19.28 -8.39
CA VAL A 185 25.08 -19.99 -8.10
C VAL A 185 26.30 -19.13 -8.43
N ALA A 186 26.19 -18.34 -9.49
CA ALA A 186 27.24 -17.51 -10.04
C ALA A 186 26.63 -16.21 -10.56
N ILE A 187 27.45 -15.16 -10.61
CA ILE A 187 27.07 -13.81 -11.07
C ILE A 187 27.96 -13.38 -12.24
N ALA A 188 27.66 -12.23 -12.84
CA ALA A 188 28.46 -11.71 -13.95
C ALA A 188 29.95 -11.60 -13.56
N GLY A 189 30.83 -12.11 -14.41
CA GLY A 189 32.28 -12.19 -14.16
C GLY A 189 32.75 -13.54 -13.62
N ASP A 190 31.85 -14.41 -13.19
CA ASP A 190 32.21 -15.74 -12.72
C ASP A 190 32.38 -16.75 -13.86
N THR A 191 33.36 -17.64 -13.71
CA THR A 191 33.53 -18.82 -14.57
C THR A 191 32.91 -20.03 -13.88
N VAL A 192 31.99 -20.72 -14.56
CA VAL A 192 31.29 -21.88 -14.02
C VAL A 192 31.67 -23.11 -14.84
N GLU A 193 32.07 -24.17 -14.16
CA GLU A 193 32.43 -25.43 -14.80
C GLU A 193 31.84 -26.61 -14.05
N ILE A 194 31.45 -27.66 -14.78
CA ILE A 194 31.01 -28.93 -14.19
C ILE A 194 32.01 -30.01 -14.61
N LYS A 195 32.70 -30.59 -13.63
CA LYS A 195 33.67 -31.68 -13.80
C LYS A 195 33.23 -32.85 -12.92
N ASP A 196 33.04 -34.04 -13.51
CA ASP A 196 32.63 -35.26 -12.80
C ASP A 196 31.35 -35.09 -11.96
N GLY A 197 30.40 -34.30 -12.46
CA GLY A 197 29.14 -33.99 -11.77
C GLY A 197 29.27 -32.99 -10.61
N GLU A 198 30.48 -32.53 -10.31
CA GLU A 198 30.78 -31.52 -9.30
C GLU A 198 30.84 -30.12 -9.94
N LEU A 199 30.34 -29.13 -9.21
CA LEU A 199 30.24 -27.75 -9.68
C LEU A 199 31.42 -26.94 -9.16
N TYR A 200 32.10 -26.24 -10.07
CA TYR A 200 33.20 -25.33 -9.79
C TYR A 200 32.79 -23.92 -10.19
N VAL A 201 33.11 -22.94 -9.33
CA VAL A 201 32.90 -21.52 -9.61
C VAL A 201 34.22 -20.79 -9.35
N ASN A 202 34.81 -20.17 -10.37
CA ASN A 202 36.15 -19.57 -10.34
C ASN A 202 37.21 -20.57 -9.83
N ASP A 203 37.24 -21.77 -10.44
CA ASP A 203 38.11 -22.90 -10.10
C ASP A 203 37.95 -23.46 -8.67
N GLN A 204 37.05 -22.90 -7.86
CA GLN A 204 36.75 -23.40 -6.53
C GLN A 204 35.55 -24.34 -6.56
N LYS A 205 35.73 -25.55 -6.02
CA LYS A 205 34.63 -26.52 -5.86
C LYS A 205 33.58 -25.96 -4.92
N LEU A 206 32.34 -25.84 -5.39
CA LEU A 206 31.22 -25.42 -4.57
C LEU A 206 30.78 -26.60 -3.68
N PRO A 207 30.91 -26.52 -2.34
CA PRO A 207 30.59 -27.63 -1.47
C PRO A 207 29.08 -27.91 -1.52
N ARG A 208 28.71 -29.15 -1.87
CA ARG A 208 27.33 -29.63 -1.78
C ARG A 208 27.10 -30.31 -0.45
N ARG A 209 26.11 -29.84 0.30
CA ARG A 209 25.60 -30.58 1.45
C ARG A 209 24.75 -31.74 0.93
N LYS A 210 25.13 -32.99 1.22
CA LYS A 210 24.24 -34.15 1.00
C LYS A 210 22.98 -33.95 1.85
N LEU A 211 21.84 -33.97 1.19
CA LEU A 211 20.54 -33.83 1.83
C LEU A 211 20.05 -35.22 2.23
N PRO A 212 19.24 -35.35 3.29
CA PRO A 212 18.61 -36.61 3.64
C PRO A 212 17.76 -37.13 2.48
N PRO A 213 17.51 -38.45 2.40
CA PRO A 213 16.66 -39.06 1.37
C PRO A 213 15.34 -38.31 1.24
N SER A 214 14.86 -38.11 0.03
CA SER A 214 13.64 -37.33 -0.21
C SER A 214 12.41 -38.08 0.32
N THR A 215 11.68 -37.47 1.26
CA THR A 215 10.36 -37.91 1.73
C THR A 215 9.25 -37.63 0.70
N LEU A 216 9.60 -37.15 -0.50
CA LEU A 216 8.67 -36.81 -1.58
C LEU A 216 7.79 -37.99 -2.03
N ALA A 217 8.22 -39.24 -1.77
CA ALA A 217 7.39 -40.42 -2.03
C ALA A 217 6.09 -40.43 -1.19
N ASP A 218 6.09 -39.79 -0.02
CA ASP A 218 4.93 -39.72 0.88
C ASP A 218 4.04 -38.50 0.61
N ILE A 219 4.57 -37.49 -0.09
CA ILE A 219 3.86 -36.25 -0.41
C ILE A 219 3.18 -36.44 -1.76
N ARG A 220 1.98 -37.02 -1.72
CA ARG A 220 1.08 -37.11 -2.86
C ARG A 220 0.78 -35.69 -3.34
N ALA A 221 1.45 -35.25 -4.40
CA ALA A 221 1.08 -34.02 -5.08
C ALA A 221 -0.27 -34.29 -5.76
N GLU A 222 -1.37 -33.98 -5.07
CA GLU A 222 -2.67 -33.85 -5.71
C GLU A 222 -2.56 -32.67 -6.68
N ILE A 223 -2.50 -33.00 -7.97
CA ILE A 223 -2.51 -32.07 -9.10
C ILE A 223 -3.92 -31.48 -9.22
#